data_AF-A0A4R5NCI3-F1
#
_entry.id   AF-A0A4R5NCI3-F1
#
_cell.length_a   1.000
_cell.length_b   1.000
_cell.length_c   1.000
_cell.angle_alpha   90.00
_cell.angle_beta   90.00
_cell.angle_gamma   90.00
#
_symmetry.space_group_name_H-M   'P 1'
#
loop_
_entity.id
_entity.type
_entity.pdbx_description
1 polymer ?
#
loop_
_entity_poly.entity_id
_entity_poly.type
_entity_poly.pdbx_seq_one_letter_code
_entity_poly.pdbx_strand_id
1 'polypeptide(L)'
;MQFKRIQVLMIILFIAVDLFLFNWWRSGRQSDTQVTNASSNVIQEMRRQKIDLPQFSNKREYANYIAAKPDYQFDETYQLLPTYSSKIRQNTLEVQFSQRHNIQLPTQKVAKKIANAQGYQHNALLTQLADDQSYYSQTMAGLPVLSVGGQLIFSYNRKQELTRFTQTKVTHIKRLRDERVTITEKDALIDLYQFNELNSGDVVGRGLLGYDTQLTVNGYDIYLPVWIFVVTHSNGKQQLVKINAFTGENLTS
;
A
#
# COMPACT_ATOMS: atom_id res chain seq x y z
N MET A 1 -38.27 -12.81 48.27
CA MET A 1 -38.96 -13.17 46.99
C MET A 1 -38.56 -12.27 45.81
N GLN A 2 -38.25 -10.98 46.02
CA GLN A 2 -37.78 -10.04 44.98
C GLN A 2 -36.42 -10.45 44.34
N PHE A 3 -35.48 -10.98 45.15
CA PHE A 3 -34.13 -11.37 44.69
C PHE A 3 -34.13 -12.52 43.67
N LYS A 4 -34.94 -13.57 43.91
CA LYS A 4 -35.09 -14.69 42.95
C LYS A 4 -35.69 -14.23 41.62
N ARG A 5 -36.58 -13.23 41.62
CA ARG A 5 -37.16 -12.66 40.39
C ARG A 5 -36.11 -11.87 39.59
N ILE A 6 -35.29 -11.05 40.27
CA ILE A 6 -34.19 -10.32 39.63
C ILE A 6 -33.15 -11.29 39.03
N GLN A 7 -32.84 -12.39 39.73
CA GLN A 7 -31.86 -13.37 39.28
C GLN A 7 -32.30 -14.11 38.01
N VAL A 8 -33.58 -14.49 37.94
CA VAL A 8 -34.16 -15.11 36.72
C VAL A 8 -34.18 -14.15 35.55
N LEU A 9 -34.50 -12.86 35.80
CA LEU A 9 -34.49 -11.84 34.75
C LEU A 9 -33.09 -11.61 34.19
N MET A 10 -32.06 -11.65 35.05
CA MET A 10 -30.66 -11.50 34.62
C MET A 10 -30.18 -12.68 33.75
N ILE A 11 -30.61 -13.91 34.07
CA ILE A 11 -30.29 -15.11 33.28
C ILE A 11 -30.94 -15.03 31.89
N ILE A 12 -32.21 -14.62 31.82
CA ILE A 12 -32.92 -14.47 30.54
C ILE A 12 -32.23 -13.41 29.67
N LEU A 13 -31.84 -12.28 30.25
CA LEU A 13 -31.13 -11.22 29.54
C LEU A 13 -29.78 -11.71 29.00
N PHE A 14 -29.03 -12.46 29.80
CA PHE A 14 -27.72 -13.00 29.41
C PHE A 14 -27.84 -13.94 28.21
N ILE A 15 -28.83 -14.85 28.24
CA ILE A 15 -29.09 -15.78 27.13
C ILE A 15 -29.53 -15.03 25.86
N ALA A 16 -30.34 -13.98 25.99
CA ALA A 16 -30.76 -13.17 24.85
C ALA A 16 -29.57 -12.45 24.19
N VAL A 17 -28.64 -11.90 25.00
CA VAL A 17 -27.41 -11.27 24.51
C VAL A 17 -26.48 -12.29 23.87
N ASP A 18 -26.30 -13.48 24.46
CA ASP A 18 -25.46 -14.54 23.87
C ASP A 18 -26.02 -15.05 22.54
N LEU A 19 -27.34 -15.23 22.43
CA LEU A 19 -28.00 -15.61 21.18
C LEU A 19 -27.88 -14.51 20.11
N PHE A 20 -27.99 -13.24 20.53
CA PHE A 20 -27.77 -12.10 19.64
C PHE A 20 -26.33 -12.08 19.13
N LEU A 21 -25.34 -12.21 20.03
CA LEU A 21 -23.91 -12.25 19.67
C LEU A 21 -23.57 -13.45 18.79
N PHE A 22 -24.14 -14.62 19.06
CA PHE A 22 -23.94 -15.82 18.25
C PHE A 22 -24.52 -15.66 16.84
N ASN A 23 -25.74 -15.12 16.72
CA ASN A 23 -26.33 -14.82 15.42
C ASN A 23 -25.52 -13.75 14.68
N TRP A 24 -25.11 -12.68 15.35
CA TRP A 24 -24.26 -11.65 14.75
C TRP A 24 -22.91 -12.20 14.29
N TRP A 25 -22.27 -13.06 15.08
CA TRP A 25 -21.03 -13.78 14.72
C TRP A 25 -21.24 -14.71 13.51
N ARG A 26 -22.39 -15.37 13.42
CA ARG A 26 -22.76 -16.20 12.27
C ARG A 26 -23.09 -15.36 11.03
N SER A 27 -23.76 -14.22 11.18
CA SER A 27 -24.06 -13.27 10.10
C SER A 27 -22.81 -12.56 9.58
N GLY A 28 -21.79 -12.37 10.43
CA GLY A 28 -20.46 -11.93 10.02
C GLY A 28 -19.72 -12.95 9.13
N ARG A 29 -20.25 -14.17 8.99
CA ARG A 29 -19.84 -15.17 8.01
C ARG A 29 -20.86 -15.21 6.87
N GLN A 30 -20.85 -14.22 5.99
CA GLN A 30 -21.57 -14.35 4.73
C GLN A 30 -21.03 -15.57 3.96
N SER A 31 -21.93 -16.41 3.48
CA SER A 31 -21.65 -17.69 2.83
C SER A 31 -20.91 -17.49 1.51
N ASP A 32 -19.63 -17.88 1.45
CA ASP A 32 -18.72 -17.72 0.31
C ASP A 32 -19.19 -18.42 -1.00
N THR A 33 -20.13 -19.36 -0.95
CA THR A 33 -20.45 -20.24 -2.09
C THR A 33 -21.15 -19.55 -3.27
N GLN A 34 -22.04 -18.58 -3.05
CA GLN A 34 -22.67 -17.85 -4.17
C GLN A 34 -21.74 -16.79 -4.77
N VAL A 35 -20.96 -16.10 -3.93
CA VAL A 35 -19.96 -15.10 -4.37
C VAL A 35 -18.87 -15.77 -5.21
N THR A 36 -18.40 -16.95 -4.79
CA THR A 36 -17.31 -17.68 -5.51
C THR A 36 -17.66 -17.96 -6.98
N ASN A 37 -18.91 -18.34 -7.27
CA ASN A 37 -19.37 -18.63 -8.64
C ASN A 37 -19.47 -17.37 -9.51
N ALA A 38 -19.96 -16.27 -8.95
CA ALA A 38 -19.99 -14.98 -9.65
C ALA A 38 -18.57 -14.47 -9.95
N SER A 39 -17.67 -14.55 -8.96
CA SER A 39 -16.26 -14.17 -9.10
C SER A 39 -15.51 -15.01 -10.14
N SER A 40 -15.77 -16.32 -10.22
CA SER A 40 -15.16 -17.16 -11.26
C SER A 40 -15.62 -16.80 -12.66
N ASN A 41 -16.91 -16.41 -12.80
CA ASN A 41 -17.42 -15.96 -14.09
C ASN A 41 -16.70 -14.69 -14.54
N VAL A 42 -16.58 -13.68 -13.68
CA VAL A 42 -15.89 -12.42 -14.01
C VAL A 42 -14.45 -12.66 -14.49
N ILE A 43 -13.66 -13.48 -13.78
CA ILE A 43 -12.29 -13.80 -14.19
C ILE A 43 -12.24 -14.48 -15.58
N GLN A 44 -13.22 -15.34 -15.90
CA GLN A 44 -13.31 -15.93 -17.23
C GLN A 44 -13.66 -14.89 -18.31
N GLU A 45 -14.50 -13.92 -17.98
CA GLU A 45 -14.82 -12.82 -18.90
C GLU A 45 -13.60 -11.96 -19.20
N MET A 46 -12.80 -11.63 -18.19
CA MET A 46 -11.54 -10.90 -18.36
C MET A 46 -10.59 -11.64 -19.33
N ARG A 47 -10.43 -12.96 -19.13
CA ARG A 47 -9.61 -13.80 -20.01
C ARG A 47 -10.17 -13.85 -21.43
N ARG A 48 -11.50 -13.89 -21.60
CA ARG A 48 -12.16 -13.83 -22.92
C ARG A 48 -11.88 -12.50 -23.63
N GLN A 49 -11.77 -11.41 -22.88
CA GLN A 49 -11.33 -10.10 -23.37
C GLN A 49 -9.81 -9.98 -23.54
N LYS A 50 -9.08 -11.09 -23.45
CA LYS A 50 -7.62 -11.15 -23.59
C LYS A 50 -6.87 -10.26 -22.59
N ILE A 51 -7.46 -10.04 -21.41
CA ILE A 51 -6.76 -9.40 -20.29
C ILE A 51 -5.82 -10.46 -19.70
N ASP A 52 -4.52 -10.18 -19.70
CA ASP A 52 -3.51 -11.04 -19.10
C ASP A 52 -3.44 -10.76 -17.59
N LEU A 53 -3.69 -11.80 -16.80
CA LEU A 53 -3.83 -11.71 -15.36
C LEU A 53 -2.63 -12.35 -14.66
N PRO A 54 -2.12 -11.75 -13.58
CA PRO A 54 -1.02 -12.33 -12.84
C PRO A 54 -1.48 -13.58 -12.08
N GLN A 55 -0.52 -14.31 -11.51
CA GLN A 55 -0.84 -15.25 -10.44
C GLN A 55 -1.27 -14.45 -9.20
N PHE A 56 -2.55 -14.53 -8.87
CA PHE A 56 -3.15 -13.81 -7.75
C PHE A 56 -3.46 -14.73 -6.57
N SER A 57 -3.42 -14.16 -5.37
CA SER A 57 -3.74 -14.83 -4.12
C SER A 57 -5.22 -14.70 -3.74
N ASN A 58 -5.80 -15.80 -3.25
CA ASN A 58 -7.12 -15.80 -2.59
C ASN A 58 -7.00 -15.72 -1.06
N LYS A 59 -5.79 -15.50 -0.54
CA LYS A 59 -5.55 -15.40 0.90
C LYS A 59 -6.07 -14.05 1.39
N ARG A 60 -6.82 -14.10 2.49
CA ARG A 60 -7.22 -12.90 3.21
C ARG A 60 -6.05 -12.43 4.10
N GLU A 61 -5.74 -11.14 4.01
CA GLU A 61 -4.75 -10.50 4.86
C GLU A 61 -5.44 -9.64 5.93
N TYR A 62 -4.66 -9.17 6.90
CA TYR A 62 -5.15 -8.33 7.98
C TYR A 62 -4.37 -7.03 7.98
N ALA A 63 -5.10 -5.92 8.06
CA ALA A 63 -4.53 -4.59 8.09
C ALA A 63 -5.38 -3.69 8.98
N ASN A 64 -4.89 -2.48 9.26
CA ASN A 64 -5.57 -1.52 10.14
C ASN A 64 -5.42 -0.11 9.58
N TYR A 65 -6.29 0.82 9.97
CA TYR A 65 -6.03 2.24 9.71
C TYR A 65 -4.88 2.72 10.60
N ILE A 66 -4.00 3.54 10.04
CA ILE A 66 -2.82 4.08 10.73
C ILE A 66 -2.87 5.59 10.68
N ALA A 67 -2.56 6.25 11.79
CA ALA A 67 -2.18 7.66 11.79
C ALA A 67 -0.67 7.75 11.97
N ALA A 68 0.00 8.56 11.16
CA ALA A 68 1.42 8.85 11.33
C ALA A 68 1.66 10.35 11.14
N LYS A 69 2.78 10.85 11.65
CA LYS A 69 3.20 12.24 11.41
C LYS A 69 4.37 12.28 10.44
N PRO A 70 4.48 13.32 9.61
CA PRO A 70 5.71 13.63 8.93
C PRO A 70 6.87 13.75 9.93
N ASP A 71 8.00 13.16 9.61
CA ASP A 71 9.26 13.28 10.35
C ASP A 71 10.22 14.20 9.61
N TYR A 72 10.79 15.16 10.34
CA TYR A 72 11.75 16.12 9.82
C TYR A 72 13.20 15.73 10.16
N GLN A 73 13.39 14.66 10.94
CA GLN A 73 14.70 14.14 11.31
C GLN A 73 15.15 13.07 10.31
N PHE A 74 16.07 13.47 9.44
CA PHE A 74 16.67 12.61 8.42
C PHE A 74 18.06 12.14 8.85
N ASP A 75 18.39 10.90 8.52
CA ASP A 75 19.71 10.34 8.76
C ASP A 75 20.70 10.91 7.74
N GLU A 76 21.83 11.40 8.25
CA GLU A 76 22.90 12.04 7.50
C GLU A 76 23.90 11.05 6.87
N THR A 77 23.58 9.75 6.78
CA THR A 77 24.44 8.72 6.16
C THR A 77 24.92 9.09 4.74
N TYR A 78 24.19 9.94 4.02
CA TYR A 78 24.60 10.46 2.71
C TYR A 78 25.79 11.43 2.76
N GLN A 79 26.15 11.98 3.92
CA GLN A 79 27.32 12.86 4.08
C GLN A 79 28.65 12.16 3.79
N LEU A 80 28.64 10.83 3.78
CA LEU A 80 29.78 9.99 3.40
C LEU A 80 30.08 10.04 1.89
N LEU A 81 29.22 10.69 1.10
CA LEU A 81 29.36 10.79 -0.36
C LEU A 81 30.02 12.12 -0.77
N PRO A 82 30.92 12.11 -1.77
CA PRO A 82 31.66 13.30 -2.15
C PRO A 82 30.75 14.35 -2.80
N THR A 83 30.91 15.61 -2.37
CA THR A 83 30.33 16.83 -2.97
C THR A 83 28.83 16.73 -3.26
N TYR A 84 28.01 17.00 -2.23
CA TYR A 84 26.56 17.08 -2.32
C TYR A 84 26.04 18.47 -1.92
N SER A 85 24.80 18.76 -2.31
CA SER A 85 24.00 19.83 -1.74
C SER A 85 22.71 19.22 -1.20
N SER A 86 22.32 19.59 0.02
CA SER A 86 21.11 19.11 0.66
C SER A 86 20.23 20.29 1.07
N LYS A 87 18.92 20.13 0.90
CA LYS A 87 17.93 21.08 1.39
C LYS A 87 16.69 20.33 1.84
N ILE A 88 16.03 20.85 2.88
CA ILE A 88 14.74 20.34 3.33
C ILE A 88 13.67 21.29 2.83
N ARG A 89 12.68 20.77 2.08
CA ARG A 89 11.52 21.52 1.59
C ARG A 89 10.25 20.75 1.93
N GLN A 90 9.32 21.37 2.65
CA GLN A 90 7.97 20.81 2.89
C GLN A 90 8.01 19.32 3.31
N ASN A 91 8.81 18.98 4.33
CA ASN A 91 9.00 17.61 4.83
C ASN A 91 9.71 16.63 3.88
N THR A 92 10.36 17.13 2.83
CA THR A 92 11.18 16.32 1.93
C THR A 92 12.62 16.75 2.04
N LEU A 93 13.50 15.82 2.41
CA LEU A 93 14.94 15.99 2.22
C LEU A 93 15.24 15.77 0.73
N GLU A 94 15.85 16.77 0.10
CA GLU A 94 16.36 16.66 -1.26
C GLU A 94 17.89 16.74 -1.21
N VAL A 95 18.56 15.73 -1.77
CA VAL A 95 20.01 15.70 -1.90
C VAL A 95 20.38 15.59 -3.37
N GLN A 96 21.25 16.48 -3.83
CA GLN A 96 21.75 16.50 -5.19
C GLN A 96 23.28 16.39 -5.19
N PHE A 97 23.79 15.45 -5.98
CA PHE A 97 25.23 15.22 -6.11
C PHE A 97 25.83 16.09 -7.22
N SER A 98 27.04 16.59 -6.99
CA SER A 98 27.73 17.45 -7.94
C SER A 98 28.28 16.65 -9.11
N GLN A 99 27.92 17.04 -10.34
CA GLN A 99 28.37 16.40 -11.58
C GLN A 99 29.65 17.02 -12.15
N ARG A 100 30.56 17.50 -11.28
CA ARG A 100 31.82 18.12 -11.73
C ARG A 100 32.71 17.07 -12.41
N HIS A 101 33.47 17.50 -13.42
CA HIS A 101 34.49 16.66 -14.05
C HIS A 101 35.43 16.11 -12.96
N ASN A 102 35.69 14.80 -13.00
CA ASN A 102 36.51 14.00 -12.07
C ASN A 102 35.86 13.52 -10.75
N ILE A 103 34.55 13.75 -10.52
CA ILE A 103 33.85 13.14 -9.38
C ILE A 103 33.08 11.91 -9.84
N GLN A 104 33.42 10.74 -9.30
CA GLN A 104 32.67 9.52 -9.55
C GLN A 104 31.38 9.51 -8.72
N LEU A 105 30.25 9.46 -9.41
CA LEU A 105 28.95 9.44 -8.77
C LEU A 105 28.62 8.05 -8.19
N PRO A 106 27.81 7.97 -7.12
CA PRO A 106 27.40 6.70 -6.53
C PRO A 106 26.59 5.86 -7.53
N THR A 107 26.65 4.53 -7.42
CA THR A 107 25.87 3.61 -8.25
C THR A 107 24.61 3.13 -7.54
N GLN A 108 23.72 2.42 -8.25
CA GLN A 108 22.54 1.77 -7.68
C GLN A 108 22.85 0.88 -6.44
N LYS A 109 24.03 0.25 -6.40
CA LYS A 109 24.45 -0.56 -5.24
C LYS A 109 24.60 0.29 -3.98
N VAL A 110 25.07 1.53 -4.12
CA VAL A 110 25.22 2.48 -3.01
C VAL A 110 23.84 2.96 -2.57
N ALA A 111 22.97 3.32 -3.52
CA ALA A 111 21.58 3.69 -3.24
C ALA A 111 20.85 2.63 -2.41
N LYS A 112 20.96 1.35 -2.80
CA LYS A 112 20.38 0.23 -2.05
C LYS A 112 20.93 0.10 -0.62
N LYS A 113 22.25 0.32 -0.43
CA LYS A 113 22.86 0.29 0.91
C LYS A 113 22.32 1.42 1.80
N ILE A 114 22.20 2.64 1.26
CA ILE A 114 21.65 3.80 1.97
C ILE A 114 20.21 3.52 2.39
N ALA A 115 19.38 3.05 1.45
CA ALA A 115 17.99 2.72 1.74
C ALA A 115 17.84 1.70 2.87
N ASN A 116 18.57 0.59 2.77
CA ASN A 116 18.54 -0.47 3.77
C ASN A 116 19.03 0.01 5.15
N ALA A 117 20.10 0.82 5.19
CA ALA A 117 20.62 1.38 6.44
C ALA A 117 19.58 2.27 7.15
N GLN A 118 18.74 2.95 6.38
CA GLN A 118 17.68 3.81 6.89
C GLN A 118 16.33 3.09 7.06
N GLY A 119 16.28 1.77 6.86
CA GLY A 119 15.07 0.96 7.04
C GLY A 119 14.05 1.04 5.91
N TYR A 120 14.43 1.54 4.73
CA TYR A 120 13.57 1.54 3.55
C TYR A 120 13.81 0.28 2.71
N GLN A 121 12.72 -0.32 2.23
CA GLN A 121 12.75 -1.54 1.43
C GLN A 121 12.46 -1.24 -0.05
N HIS A 122 13.11 -1.97 -0.96
CA HIS A 122 12.92 -1.73 -2.40
C HIS A 122 11.47 -2.00 -2.83
N ASN A 123 10.86 -1.03 -3.50
CA ASN A 123 9.51 -1.14 -4.04
C ASN A 123 9.58 -1.37 -5.55
N ALA A 124 9.62 -2.65 -5.95
CA ALA A 124 9.78 -3.03 -7.35
C ALA A 124 8.62 -2.55 -8.24
N LEU A 125 7.41 -2.50 -7.71
CA LEU A 125 6.21 -2.12 -8.45
C LEU A 125 6.25 -0.64 -8.83
N LEU A 126 6.61 0.25 -7.88
CA LEU A 126 6.78 1.67 -8.18
C LEU A 126 8.03 1.94 -9.05
N THR A 127 9.12 1.20 -8.82
CA THR A 127 10.33 1.29 -9.67
C THR A 127 10.03 0.92 -11.12
N GLN A 128 9.15 -0.06 -11.38
CA GLN A 128 8.78 -0.44 -12.75
C GLN A 128 8.14 0.72 -13.55
N LEU A 129 7.48 1.65 -12.86
CA LEU A 129 6.79 2.79 -13.49
C LEU A 129 7.74 3.95 -13.84
N ALA A 130 9.02 3.87 -13.50
CA ALA A 130 9.98 4.93 -13.73
C ALA A 130 11.27 4.40 -14.38
N ASP A 131 11.67 5.01 -15.49
CA ASP A 131 12.84 4.57 -16.26
C ASP A 131 14.18 4.91 -15.60
N ASP A 132 14.25 6.05 -14.90
CA ASP A 132 15.47 6.62 -14.34
C ASP A 132 15.42 6.76 -12.82
N GLN A 133 14.49 6.06 -12.16
CA GLN A 133 14.33 6.13 -10.71
C GLN A 133 14.19 4.76 -10.08
N SER A 134 14.60 4.66 -8.82
CA SER A 134 14.31 3.49 -7.98
C SER A 134 13.62 3.94 -6.71
N TYR A 135 12.48 3.30 -6.42
CA TYR A 135 11.62 3.59 -5.29
C TYR A 135 11.88 2.64 -4.15
N TYR A 136 11.93 3.19 -2.94
CA TYR A 136 12.00 2.44 -1.70
C TYR A 136 10.93 2.98 -0.74
N SER A 137 10.31 2.07 0.01
CA SER A 137 9.21 2.37 0.92
C SER A 137 9.61 2.09 2.36
N GLN A 138 9.24 2.99 3.26
CA GLN A 138 9.20 2.71 4.69
C GLN A 138 8.13 1.67 4.98
N THR A 139 8.30 0.87 6.02
CA THR A 139 7.30 -0.13 6.45
C THR A 139 6.55 0.38 7.67
N MET A 140 5.21 0.25 7.67
CA MET A 140 4.35 0.50 8.82
C MET A 140 3.48 -0.74 9.07
N ALA A 141 3.44 -1.24 10.30
CA ALA A 141 2.66 -2.42 10.67
C ALA A 141 2.84 -3.62 9.69
N GLY A 142 4.06 -3.83 9.19
CA GLY A 142 4.39 -4.92 8.27
C GLY A 142 4.09 -4.67 6.79
N LEU A 143 3.45 -3.55 6.43
CA LEU A 143 3.12 -3.21 5.05
C LEU A 143 3.92 -1.98 4.55
N PRO A 144 4.28 -1.92 3.27
CA PRO A 144 5.01 -0.78 2.71
C PRO A 144 4.13 0.46 2.60
N VAL A 145 4.72 1.64 2.81
CA VAL A 145 4.08 2.92 2.50
C VAL A 145 4.22 3.21 1.01
N LEU A 146 3.07 3.30 0.35
CA LEU A 146 2.94 3.51 -1.10
C LEU A 146 2.75 4.99 -1.44
N SER A 147 2.26 5.80 -0.50
CA SER A 147 2.17 7.25 -0.66
C SER A 147 3.54 7.94 -0.60
N VAL A 148 3.58 9.21 -1.02
CA VAL A 148 4.77 10.07 -0.97
C VAL A 148 5.33 10.26 0.44
N GLY A 149 4.58 10.06 1.54
CA GLY A 149 5.03 10.41 2.90
C GLY A 149 6.14 9.53 3.50
N GLY A 150 6.35 8.32 2.98
CA GLY A 150 7.31 7.35 3.51
C GLY A 150 8.17 6.74 2.42
N GLN A 151 8.65 7.55 1.48
CA GLN A 151 9.41 7.11 0.31
C GLN A 151 10.83 7.63 0.32
N LEU A 152 11.72 6.81 -0.24
CA LEU A 152 13.08 7.18 -0.58
C LEU A 152 13.29 6.87 -2.06
N ILE A 153 13.46 7.90 -2.86
CA ILE A 153 13.49 7.84 -4.32
C ILE A 153 14.86 8.28 -4.77
N PHE A 154 15.56 7.41 -5.49
CA PHE A 154 16.85 7.73 -6.10
C PHE A 154 16.66 7.97 -7.59
N SER A 155 17.29 9.01 -8.13
CA SER A 155 17.25 9.37 -9.55
C SER A 155 18.62 9.23 -10.20
N TYR A 156 18.65 8.65 -11.40
CA TYR A 156 19.86 8.29 -12.11
C TYR A 156 20.01 9.10 -13.41
N ASN A 157 21.25 9.30 -13.85
CA ASN A 157 21.49 9.78 -15.20
C ASN A 157 21.51 8.60 -16.21
N ARG A 158 21.71 8.92 -17.49
CA ARG A 158 21.82 7.93 -18.58
C ARG A 158 22.95 6.90 -18.40
N LYS A 159 23.96 7.20 -17.57
CA LYS A 159 25.06 6.31 -17.23
C LYS A 159 24.77 5.43 -16.00
N GLN A 160 23.53 5.44 -15.50
CA GLN A 160 23.12 4.73 -14.29
C GLN A 160 23.85 5.21 -13.02
N GLU A 161 24.27 6.48 -13.03
CA GLU A 161 24.91 7.13 -11.90
C GLU A 161 23.88 7.93 -11.10
N LEU A 162 23.96 7.84 -9.78
CA LEU A 162 23.07 8.53 -8.86
C LEU A 162 23.29 10.04 -8.91
N THR A 163 22.26 10.79 -9.30
CA THR A 163 22.33 12.25 -9.42
C THR A 163 21.63 12.98 -8.29
N ARG A 164 20.54 12.39 -7.79
CA ARG A 164 19.68 12.97 -6.77
C ARG A 164 19.02 11.86 -5.97
N PHE A 165 18.67 12.15 -4.73
CA PHE A 165 17.59 11.43 -4.07
C PHE A 165 16.65 12.38 -3.34
N THR A 166 15.42 11.92 -3.13
CA THR A 166 14.45 12.56 -2.24
C THR A 166 14.01 11.59 -1.18
N GLN A 167 13.88 12.08 0.04
CA GLN A 167 13.46 11.28 1.18
C GLN A 167 12.33 11.99 1.93
N THR A 168 11.30 11.22 2.22
CA THR A 168 10.23 11.55 3.15
C THR A 168 10.14 10.43 4.17
N LYS A 169 9.78 10.80 5.40
CA LYS A 169 9.75 9.88 6.52
C LYS A 169 8.50 10.14 7.34
N VAL A 170 7.92 9.06 7.85
CA VAL A 170 6.85 9.13 8.84
C VAL A 170 7.29 8.55 10.18
N THR A 171 6.71 9.11 11.23
CA THR A 171 6.97 8.78 12.64
C THR A 171 5.66 8.80 13.44
N HIS A 172 5.74 8.55 14.75
CA HIS A 172 4.59 8.58 15.68
C HIS A 172 3.39 7.74 15.18
N ILE A 173 3.71 6.56 14.66
CA ILE A 173 2.76 5.62 14.06
C ILE A 173 1.79 5.13 15.14
N LYS A 174 0.50 5.36 14.93
CA LYS A 174 -0.59 4.96 15.81
C LYS A 174 -1.60 4.12 15.03
N ARG A 175 -1.95 2.96 15.57
CA ARG A 175 -3.08 2.17 15.07
C ARG A 175 -4.37 2.84 15.54
N LEU A 176 -5.26 3.16 14.61
CA LEU A 176 -6.53 3.83 14.93
C LEU A 176 -7.63 2.85 15.33
N ARG A 177 -7.49 1.58 14.91
CA ARG A 177 -8.41 0.47 15.17
C ARG A 177 -7.64 -0.84 15.17
N ASP A 178 -8.28 -1.88 15.68
CA ASP A 178 -7.81 -3.25 15.55
C ASP A 178 -7.71 -3.66 14.08
N GLU A 179 -6.85 -4.65 13.83
CA GLU A 179 -6.69 -5.24 12.52
C GLU A 179 -8.00 -5.89 12.06
N ARG A 180 -8.33 -5.68 10.80
CA ARG A 180 -9.50 -6.28 10.15
C ARG A 180 -9.08 -6.91 8.85
N VAL A 181 -9.89 -7.86 8.43
CA VAL A 181 -9.67 -8.59 7.19
C VAL A 181 -9.76 -7.66 5.97
N THR A 182 -8.81 -7.79 5.04
CA THR A 182 -8.84 -7.13 3.74
C THR A 182 -9.57 -7.99 2.71
N ILE A 183 -10.03 -7.37 1.62
CA ILE A 183 -10.35 -8.11 0.40
C ILE A 183 -9.10 -8.83 -0.11
N THR A 184 -9.32 -9.93 -0.84
CA THR A 184 -8.20 -10.69 -1.43
C THR A 184 -7.64 -9.97 -2.66
N GLU A 185 -6.44 -10.35 -3.10
CA GLU A 185 -5.86 -9.84 -4.36
C GLU A 185 -6.78 -10.16 -5.55
N LYS A 186 -7.42 -11.34 -5.56
CA LYS A 186 -8.42 -11.73 -6.56
C LYS A 186 -9.63 -10.79 -6.56
N ASP A 187 -10.17 -10.49 -5.39
CA ASP A 187 -11.35 -9.63 -5.28
C ASP A 187 -11.01 -8.21 -5.75
N ALA A 188 -9.84 -7.70 -5.39
CA ALA A 188 -9.36 -6.40 -5.88
C ALA A 188 -9.21 -6.36 -7.43
N LEU A 189 -8.76 -7.45 -8.06
CA LEU A 189 -8.72 -7.55 -9.54
C LEU A 189 -10.13 -7.53 -10.15
N ILE A 190 -11.09 -8.19 -9.50
CA ILE A 190 -12.50 -8.19 -9.94
C ILE A 190 -13.07 -6.78 -9.82
N ASP A 191 -12.82 -6.09 -8.70
CA ASP A 191 -13.27 -4.71 -8.48
C ASP A 191 -12.70 -3.78 -9.56
N LEU A 192 -11.39 -3.85 -9.85
CA LEU A 192 -10.76 -3.08 -10.93
C LEU A 192 -11.47 -3.27 -12.28
N TYR A 193 -11.79 -4.52 -12.62
CA TYR A 193 -12.52 -4.82 -13.84
C TYR A 193 -13.93 -4.23 -13.83
N GLN A 194 -14.66 -4.34 -12.72
CA GLN A 194 -16.01 -3.78 -12.58
C GLN A 194 -16.03 -2.24 -12.64
N PHE A 195 -14.95 -1.59 -12.21
CA PHE A 195 -14.78 -0.15 -12.35
C PHE A 195 -14.26 0.29 -13.74
N ASN A 196 -14.09 -0.64 -14.68
CA ASN A 196 -13.54 -0.40 -16.03
C ASN A 196 -12.09 0.13 -16.03
N GLU A 197 -11.29 -0.21 -15.01
CA GLU A 197 -9.86 0.11 -14.98
C GLU A 197 -9.05 -0.84 -15.88
N LEU A 198 -9.64 -1.96 -16.29
CA LEU A 198 -9.01 -3.00 -17.11
C LEU A 198 -9.73 -3.13 -18.44
N ASN A 199 -9.02 -2.87 -19.53
CA ASN A 199 -9.54 -2.93 -20.90
C ASN A 199 -9.09 -4.20 -21.61
N SER A 200 -9.79 -4.53 -22.69
CA SER A 200 -9.42 -5.66 -23.55
C SER A 200 -7.97 -5.56 -24.04
N GLY A 201 -7.19 -6.63 -23.82
CA GLY A 201 -5.78 -6.71 -24.21
C GLY A 201 -4.78 -6.13 -23.21
N ASP A 202 -5.23 -5.65 -22.06
CA ASP A 202 -4.35 -5.14 -21.00
C ASP A 202 -3.57 -6.29 -20.31
N VAL A 203 -2.38 -5.96 -19.79
CA VAL A 203 -1.56 -6.87 -18.98
C VAL A 203 -1.47 -6.33 -17.57
N VAL A 204 -1.90 -7.13 -16.59
CA VAL A 204 -1.94 -6.74 -15.19
C VAL A 204 -0.79 -7.38 -14.42
N GLY A 205 0.00 -6.56 -13.73
CA GLY A 205 1.05 -7.02 -12.82
C GLY A 205 0.50 -7.55 -11.50
N ARG A 206 1.34 -8.22 -10.71
CA ARG A 206 0.95 -8.72 -9.38
C ARG A 206 0.57 -7.58 -8.43
N GLY A 207 -0.45 -7.80 -7.61
CA GLY A 207 -0.89 -6.86 -6.60
C GLY A 207 0.09 -6.72 -5.44
N LEU A 208 0.20 -5.49 -4.92
CA LEU A 208 0.90 -5.21 -3.67
C LEU A 208 -0.06 -4.57 -2.67
N LEU A 209 -0.20 -5.18 -1.50
CA LEU A 209 -0.90 -4.58 -0.37
C LEU A 209 0.04 -3.61 0.35
N GLY A 210 -0.40 -2.38 0.56
CA GLY A 210 0.38 -1.36 1.25
C GLY A 210 -0.48 -0.23 1.79
N TYR A 211 0.16 0.81 2.32
CA TYR A 211 -0.52 1.98 2.88
C TYR A 211 -0.46 3.17 1.93
N ASP A 212 -1.62 3.72 1.60
CA ASP A 212 -1.73 5.03 0.95
C ASP A 212 -2.40 6.03 1.89
N THR A 213 -2.26 7.33 1.62
CA THR A 213 -2.81 8.41 2.43
C THR A 213 -3.94 9.11 1.70
N GLN A 214 -4.99 9.48 2.45
CA GLN A 214 -6.15 10.18 1.86
C GLN A 214 -6.43 11.51 2.53
N LEU A 215 -6.03 11.69 3.80
CA LEU A 215 -6.39 12.88 4.57
C LEU A 215 -5.39 13.17 5.68
N THR A 216 -5.23 14.46 5.97
CA THR A 216 -4.43 14.97 7.09
C THR A 216 -5.36 15.62 8.11
N VAL A 217 -5.30 15.19 9.37
CA VAL A 217 -6.10 15.73 10.48
C VAL A 217 -5.20 16.01 11.66
N ASN A 218 -5.21 17.26 12.15
CA ASN A 218 -4.41 17.70 13.30
C ASN A 218 -2.91 17.38 13.16
N GLY A 219 -2.37 17.50 11.93
CA GLY A 219 -0.98 17.19 11.61
C GLY A 219 -0.62 15.70 11.61
N TYR A 220 -1.62 14.81 11.67
CA TYR A 220 -1.48 13.39 11.38
C TYR A 220 -2.01 13.08 9.99
N ASP A 221 -1.24 12.35 9.21
CA ASP A 221 -1.69 11.74 7.96
C ASP A 221 -2.34 10.40 8.28
N ILE A 222 -3.54 10.19 7.73
CA ILE A 222 -4.32 8.98 7.94
C ILE A 222 -4.13 8.07 6.73
N TYR A 223 -3.52 6.93 7.03
CA TYR A 223 -3.18 5.88 6.10
C TYR A 223 -4.22 4.77 6.14
N LEU A 224 -4.62 4.35 4.96
CA LEU A 224 -5.54 3.24 4.74
C LEU A 224 -4.85 2.17 3.88
N PRO A 225 -5.17 0.89 4.11
CA PRO A 225 -4.60 -0.18 3.31
C PRO A 225 -5.22 -0.20 1.92
N VAL A 226 -4.38 -0.31 0.91
CA VAL A 226 -4.76 -0.34 -0.50
C VAL A 226 -4.06 -1.50 -1.21
N TRP A 227 -4.78 -2.10 -2.15
CA TRP A 227 -4.16 -2.92 -3.18
C TRP A 227 -3.77 -2.03 -4.35
N ILE A 228 -2.52 -2.14 -4.80
CA ILE A 228 -2.06 -1.46 -6.02
C ILE A 228 -1.60 -2.47 -7.06
N PHE A 229 -1.83 -2.13 -8.33
CA PHE A 229 -1.42 -2.91 -9.48
C PHE A 229 -0.83 -2.00 -10.55
N VAL A 230 0.10 -2.53 -11.35
CA VAL A 230 0.52 -1.88 -12.59
C VAL A 230 -0.23 -2.53 -13.73
N VAL A 231 -0.95 -1.72 -14.50
CA VAL A 231 -1.64 -2.14 -15.72
C VAL A 231 -0.87 -1.59 -16.90
N THR A 232 -0.47 -2.47 -17.82
CA THR A 232 0.08 -2.08 -19.11
C THR A 232 -1.04 -2.19 -20.13
N HIS A 233 -1.49 -1.06 -20.65
CA HIS A 233 -2.54 -1.04 -21.65
C HIS A 233 -2.05 -1.53 -23.00
N SER A 234 -2.98 -1.89 -23.88
CA SER A 234 -2.68 -2.33 -25.26
C SER A 234 -1.83 -1.35 -26.09
N ASN A 235 -1.84 -0.05 -25.76
CA ASN A 235 -1.01 0.98 -26.38
C ASN A 235 0.42 1.09 -25.78
N GLY A 236 0.76 0.22 -24.82
CA GLY A 236 2.03 0.19 -24.10
C GLY A 236 2.12 1.15 -22.91
N LYS A 237 1.11 2.01 -22.68
CA LYS A 237 1.09 2.93 -21.54
C LYS A 237 0.91 2.14 -20.25
N GLN A 238 1.77 2.40 -19.27
CA GLN A 238 1.62 1.87 -17.92
C GLN A 238 0.83 2.84 -17.03
N GLN A 239 -0.02 2.28 -16.18
CA GLN A 239 -0.80 3.01 -15.18
C GLN A 239 -0.76 2.27 -13.84
N LEU A 240 -0.66 3.05 -12.76
CA LEU A 240 -0.87 2.54 -11.42
C LEU A 240 -2.35 2.65 -11.07
N VAL A 241 -2.99 1.52 -10.78
CA VAL A 241 -4.39 1.47 -10.35
C VAL A 241 -4.46 1.06 -8.88
N LYS A 242 -5.46 1.56 -8.16
CA LYS A 242 -5.57 1.43 -6.71
C LYS A 242 -6.98 1.06 -6.28
N ILE A 243 -7.09 0.09 -5.38
CA ILE A 243 -8.34 -0.32 -4.74
C ILE A 243 -8.19 -0.24 -3.22
N ASN A 244 -9.19 0.30 -2.55
CA ASN A 244 -9.29 0.28 -1.09
C ASN A 244 -9.37 -1.17 -0.59
N ALA A 245 -8.41 -1.60 0.23
CA ALA A 245 -8.32 -3.00 0.64
C ALA A 245 -9.40 -3.42 1.64
N PHE A 246 -10.21 -2.51 2.17
CA PHE A 246 -11.34 -2.84 3.05
C PHE A 246 -12.70 -2.75 2.36
N THR A 247 -12.87 -1.82 1.41
CA THR A 247 -14.18 -1.53 0.81
C THR A 247 -14.31 -1.96 -0.64
N GLY A 248 -13.21 -2.24 -1.33
CA GLY A 248 -13.23 -2.46 -2.79
C GLY A 248 -13.39 -1.19 -3.60
N GLU A 249 -13.46 -0.01 -2.96
CA GLU A 249 -13.62 1.26 -3.68
C GLU A 249 -12.40 1.58 -4.55
N ASN A 250 -12.65 2.09 -5.76
CA ASN A 250 -11.61 2.57 -6.65
C ASN A 250 -11.02 3.89 -6.15
N LEU A 251 -9.69 3.91 -6.02
CA LEU A 251 -8.90 5.05 -5.57
C LEU A 251 -7.94 5.55 -6.66
N THR A 252 -8.07 5.03 -7.88
CA THR A 252 -7.27 5.45 -9.03
C THR A 252 -7.62 6.90 -9.40
N SER A 253 -6.58 7.70 -9.67
CA SER A 253 -6.68 9.14 -9.96
C SER A 253 -6.35 9.46 -11.41
#